data_AF-A0A6B2VE59-F1
#
_entry.id   AF-A0A6B2VE59-F1
#
_cell.length_a   1.000
_cell.length_b   1.000
_cell.length_c   1.000
_cell.angle_alpha   90.00
_cell.angle_beta   90.00
_cell.angle_gamma   90.00
#
_symmetry.space_group_name_H-M   'P 1'
#
loop_
_entity.id
_entity.type
_entity.pdbx_description
1 polymer ?
#
loop_
_entity_poly.entity_id
_entity_poly.type
_entity_poly.pdbx_seq_one_letter_code
_entity_poly.pdbx_strand_id
1 'polypeptide(L)' 'METEDRARLRDRLRELGAGGARFDPAAVRVDTLCGRLARPTVHRLSVFVPEDADGRAGAA' A
#
# COMPACT_ATOMS: atom_id res chain seq x y z
N MET A 1 -11.90 5.21 19.54
CA MET A 1 -10.92 6.31 19.40
C MET A 1 -9.87 5.86 18.40
N GLU A 2 -9.65 6.62 17.33
CA GLU A 2 -8.65 6.33 16.29
C GLU A 2 -7.44 7.26 16.48
N THR A 3 -6.22 6.76 16.28
CA THR A 3 -5.00 7.59 16.31
C THR A 3 -4.83 8.32 14.98
N GLU A 4 -4.16 9.48 14.99
CA GLU A 4 -3.89 10.23 13.74
C GLU A 4 -3.12 9.39 12.71
N ASP A 5 -2.16 8.60 13.17
CA ASP A 5 -1.40 7.65 12.33
C ASP A 5 -2.32 6.64 11.63
N ARG A 6 -3.29 6.08 12.36
CA ARG A 6 -4.25 5.12 11.82
C ARG A 6 -5.23 5.76 10.84
N ALA A 7 -5.64 7.01 11.09
CA ALA A 7 -6.45 7.78 10.17
C ALA A 7 -5.71 8.04 8.85
N ARG A 8 -4.45 8.48 8.92
CA ARG A 8 -3.58 8.71 7.75
C ARG A 8 -3.36 7.43 6.94
N LEU A 9 -3.15 6.30 7.61
CA LEU A 9 -3.01 5.00 6.95
C LEU A 9 -4.30 4.62 6.19
N ARG A 10 -5.46 4.79 6.81
CA ARG A 10 -6.76 4.51 6.17
C ARG A 10 -6.98 5.37 4.94
N ASP A 11 -6.71 6.67 5.04
CA ASP A 11 -6.89 7.59 3.91
C ASP A 11 -5.96 7.21 2.75
N ARG A 12 -4.72 6.81 3.05
CA ARG A 12 -3.78 6.36 2.02
C ARG A 12 -4.21 5.07 1.32
N LEU A 13 -4.75 4.10 2.05
CA LEU A 13 -5.32 2.88 1.46
C LEU A 13 -6.51 3.20 0.55
N ARG A 14 -7.35 4.16 0.95
CA ARG A 14 -8.49 4.61 0.15
C ARG A 14 -8.04 5.33 -1.13
N GLU A 15 -7.05 6.21 -1.06
CA GLU A 15 -6.45 6.88 -2.22
C GLU A 15 -5.88 5.87 -3.21
N LEU A 16 -5.16 4.85 -2.70
CA LEU A 16 -4.61 3.79 -3.52
C LEU A 16 -5.71 3.12 -4.36
N GLY A 17 -6.84 2.77 -3.72
CA GLY A 17 -7.98 2.13 -4.40
C GLY A 17 -8.76 3.05 -5.34
N ALA A 18 -8.70 4.37 -5.12
CA ALA A 18 -9.35 5.36 -5.97
C ALA A 18 -8.53 5.70 -7.24
N GLY A 19 -7.24 5.39 -7.26
CA GLY A 19 -6.30 5.73 -8.35
C GLY A 19 -6.47 4.95 -9.66
N GLY A 20 -7.51 4.12 -9.79
CA GLY A 20 -7.84 3.43 -11.04
C GLY A 20 -7.01 2.17 -11.33
N ALA A 21 -5.95 1.91 -10.56
CA ALA A 21 -5.32 0.60 -10.55
C ALA A 21 -6.28 -0.37 -9.84
N ARG A 22 -6.88 -1.29 -10.60
CA ARG A 22 -7.49 -2.48 -10.02
C ARG A 22 -6.34 -3.33 -9.50
N PHE A 23 -6.19 -3.36 -8.19
CA PHE A 23 -5.38 -4.36 -7.53
C PHE A 23 -6.29 -5.02 -6.51
N ASP A 24 -6.14 -6.33 -6.37
CA ASP A 24 -6.84 -7.06 -5.33
C ASP A 24 -6.45 -6.46 -3.96
N PRO A 25 -7.41 -6.14 -3.07
CA PRO A 25 -7.09 -5.73 -1.71
C PRO A 25 -6.14 -6.70 -0.98
N ALA A 26 -6.19 -7.99 -1.30
CA ALA A 26 -5.27 -9.02 -0.79
C ALA A 26 -3.84 -8.89 -1.34
N ALA A 27 -3.65 -8.19 -2.45
CA ALA A 27 -2.33 -7.86 -3.01
C ALA A 27 -1.66 -6.67 -2.30
N VAL A 28 -2.39 -5.93 -1.45
CA VAL A 28 -1.83 -4.82 -0.66
C VAL A 28 -1.21 -5.34 0.62
N ARG A 29 0.05 -4.98 0.84
CA ARG A 29 0.78 -5.25 2.09
C ARG A 29 1.10 -3.96 2.83
N VAL A 30 0.81 -3.95 4.13
CA VAL A 30 1.19 -2.88 5.05
C VAL A 30 2.29 -3.38 5.96
N ASP A 31 3.49 -2.80 5.85
CA ASP A 31 4.60 -3.07 6.76
C ASP A 31 4.68 -1.98 7.83
N THR A 32 4.68 -2.36 9.11
CA THR A 32 4.96 -1.44 10.22
C THR A 32 6.48 -1.38 10.43
N LEU A 33 7.03 -0.17 10.42
CA LEU A 33 8.46 0.06 10.53
C LEU A 33 8.79 0.60 11.93
N CYS A 34 9.35 -0.27 12.77
CA CYS A 34 9.62 0.03 14.19
C CYS A 34 11.06 0.53 14.46
N GLY A 35 11.74 1.11 13.46
CA GLY A 35 13.19 1.37 13.49
C GLY A 35 13.61 2.83 13.29
N ARG A 36 14.93 3.08 13.33
CA ARG A 36 15.54 4.39 13.03
C ARG A 36 15.58 4.63 11.52
N LEU A 37 14.42 4.93 10.95
CA LEU A 37 14.35 5.39 9.57
C LEU A 37 14.80 6.84 9.47
N ALA A 38 15.44 7.16 8.34
CA ALA A 38 15.81 8.54 8.02
C ALA A 38 14.59 9.48 7.90
N ARG A 39 13.38 8.92 7.75
CA ARG A 39 12.11 9.65 7.71
C ARG A 39 11.19 9.10 8.80
N PRO A 40 10.30 9.93 9.38
CA PRO A 40 9.32 9.52 10.38
C PRO A 40 8.17 8.74 9.71
N THR A 41 8.49 7.60 9.11
CA THR A 41 7.53 6.73 8.43
C THR A 41 7.23 5.53 9.32
N VAL A 42 6.00 5.42 9.78
CA VAL A 42 5.55 4.31 10.64
C VAL A 42 5.05 3.13 9.80
N HIS A 43 4.45 3.41 8.63
CA HIS A 43 3.88 2.40 7.74
C HIS A 43 4.39 2.56 6.31
N ARG A 44 4.67 1.43 5.66
CA ARG A 44 4.92 1.35 4.21
C ARG A 44 3.83 0.51 3.55
N LEU A 45 3.26 1.04 2.47
CA LEU A 45 2.32 0.33 1.61
C LEU A 45 3.04 -0.20 0.38
N SER A 46 2.85 -1.49 0.09
CA SER A 46 3.35 -2.14 -1.13
C SER A 46 2.20 -2.87 -1.81
N VAL A 47 2.17 -2.88 -3.14
CA VAL A 47 1.19 -3.63 -3.93
C VAL A 47 1.93 -4.71 -4.69
N PHE A 48 1.48 -5.96 -4.57
CA PHE A 48 1.95 -7.04 -5.42
C PHE A 48 1.32 -6.88 -6.80
N VAL A 49 2.16 -6.78 -7.84
CA VAL A 49 1.72 -6.71 -9.23
C VAL A 49 2.26 -7.94 -9.94
N PRO A 50 1.42 -8.93 -10.28
CA PRO A 50 1.88 -10.10 -11.01
C PRO A 50 2.35 -9.69 -12.42
N GLU A 51 3.34 -10.39 -12.94
CA GLU A 51 3.69 -10.29 -14.35
C GLU A 51 2.64 -11.05 -15.17
N ASP A 52 2.14 -10.42 -16.23
CA ASP A 52 1.33 -11.07 -17.26
C ASP A 52 2.19 -12.04 -18.08
N ALA A 53 1.56 -12.90 -18.90
CA ALA A 53 2.24 -13.94 -19.69
C ALA A 53 3.35 -13.39 -20.59
N ASP A 54 3.27 -12.11 -20.98
CA ASP A 54 4.27 -11.39 -21.78
C ASP A 54 5.42 -10.77 -20.94
N GLY A 55 5.48 -11.02 -19.63
CA GLY A 55 6.51 -10.47 -18.74
C GLY A 55 6.36 -8.97 -18.45
N ARG A 56 5.17 -8.41 -18.68
CA ARG A 56 4.82 -7.05 -18.25
C ARG A 56 4.09 -7.10 -16.93
N ALA A 57 4.35 -6.14 -16.04
CA ALA A 57 3.55 -5.98 -14.83
C ALA A 57 2.07 -5.77 -15.23
N GLY A 58 1.26 -6.81 -15.02
CA GLY A 58 -0.16 -6.82 -15.31
C GLY A 58 -0.92 -6.25 -14.12
N ALA A 59 -1.59 -5.12 -14.31
CA ALA A 59 -2.65 -4.71 -13.39
C ALA A 59 -3.86 -5.61 -13.66
N ALA A 60 -4.21 -6.45 -12.68
CA ALA A 60 -5.34 -7.38 -12.74
C ALA A 60 -6.70 -6.65 -12.86
#